data_AF-A0A4Q3C575-F1
#
_entry.id   AF-A0A4Q3C575-F1
#
_cell.length_a   1.000
_cell.length_b   1.000
_cell.length_c   1.000
_cell.angle_alpha   90.00
_cell.angle_beta   90.00
_cell.angle_gamma   90.00
#
_symmetry.space_group_name_H-M   'P 1'
#
loop_
_entity.id
_entity.type
_entity.pdbx_description
1 polymer ?
#
loop_
_entity_poly.entity_id
_entity_poly.type
_entity_poly.pdbx_seq_one_letter_code
_entity_poly.pdbx_strand_id
1 'polypeptide(L)'
;MTGSGQPDPAIIDRAERNAEAALKLEPGLDDGRLQLAIALALKSRPMDAMAVWSAGYGEKGRKLAEEVLKSDPANAYALGFLAVWNIEVEKRGGDMGAWMMGASLDKARDYYTAAANLAPDDIGLHWQYARALTALDAKKHGNEAMNALSRAAAANAGDYLERVMQQRAAQLADALKGNKDAAQTLAEELL
;
A
#
# COMPACT_ATOMS: atom_id res chain seq x y z
N MET A 1 -3.59 10.59 16.73
CA MET A 1 -2.22 10.24 17.17
C MET A 1 -1.48 9.70 15.96
N THR A 2 -0.47 10.40 15.47
CA THR A 2 0.46 9.92 14.44
C THR A 2 1.74 9.48 15.16
N GLY A 3 1.69 8.29 15.76
CA GLY A 3 2.89 7.63 16.27
C GLY A 3 3.71 7.05 15.13
N SER A 4 4.97 6.72 15.41
CA SER A 4 5.84 5.94 14.52
C SER A 4 5.45 4.46 14.43
N GLY A 5 4.47 4.00 15.22
CA GLY A 5 3.98 2.61 15.25
C GLY A 5 2.62 2.43 14.60
N GLN A 6 2.15 1.17 14.57
CA GLN A 6 0.84 0.74 14.05
C GLN A 6 -0.31 1.67 14.51
N PRO A 7 -1.31 1.96 13.67
CA PRO A 7 -2.47 2.72 14.11
C PRO A 7 -3.19 1.96 15.22
N ASP A 8 -3.83 2.70 16.14
CA ASP A 8 -4.66 2.09 17.18
C ASP A 8 -5.70 1.13 16.54
N PRO A 9 -5.69 -0.17 16.90
CA PRO A 9 -6.63 -1.15 16.34
C PRO A 9 -8.09 -0.72 16.44
N ALA A 10 -8.48 0.01 17.49
CA ALA A 10 -9.84 0.52 17.65
C ALA A 10 -10.22 1.53 16.57
N ILE A 11 -9.24 2.30 16.06
CA ILE A 11 -9.45 3.23 14.94
C ILE A 11 -9.64 2.45 13.64
N ILE A 12 -8.84 1.39 13.42
CA ILE A 12 -8.96 0.54 12.22
C ILE A 12 -10.30 -0.18 12.20
N ASP A 13 -10.73 -0.77 13.32
CA ASP A 13 -12.03 -1.43 13.45
C ASP A 13 -13.19 -0.46 13.23
N ARG A 14 -13.06 0.79 13.69
CA ARG A 14 -14.06 1.83 13.41
C ARG A 14 -14.08 2.19 11.93
N ALA A 15 -12.93 2.27 11.26
CA ALA A 15 -12.86 2.55 9.84
C ALA A 15 -13.54 1.45 9.01
N GLU A 16 -13.28 0.18 9.33
CA GLU A 16 -13.96 -0.98 8.73
C GLU A 16 -15.47 -0.87 8.89
N ARG A 17 -15.97 -0.71 10.13
CA ARG A 17 -17.42 -0.61 10.41
C ARG A 17 -18.08 0.56 9.69
N ASN A 18 -17.42 1.71 9.61
CA ASN A 18 -17.95 2.88 8.93
C ASN A 18 -18.03 2.66 7.41
N ALA A 19 -16.99 2.07 6.82
CA ALA A 19 -16.99 1.75 5.40
C ALA A 19 -18.05 0.69 5.05
N GLU A 20 -18.22 -0.33 5.88
CA GLU A 20 -19.29 -1.32 5.73
C GLU A 20 -20.69 -0.70 5.89
N ALA A 21 -20.87 0.23 6.83
CA ALA A 21 -22.13 0.95 6.99
C ALA A 21 -22.44 1.83 5.76
N ALA A 22 -21.44 2.52 5.22
CA ALA A 22 -21.59 3.31 4.00
C ALA A 22 -22.00 2.44 2.81
N LEU A 23 -21.35 1.28 2.62
CA LEU A 23 -21.68 0.35 1.53
C LEU A 23 -23.04 -0.34 1.70
N LYS A 24 -23.57 -0.44 2.92
CA LYS A 24 -24.95 -0.90 3.14
C LYS A 24 -25.97 0.14 2.67
N LEU A 25 -25.66 1.42 2.81
CA LEU A 25 -26.50 2.53 2.35
C LEU A 25 -26.37 2.72 0.84
N GLU A 26 -25.15 2.63 0.32
CA GLU A 26 -24.82 2.85 -1.08
C GLU A 26 -23.79 1.79 -1.56
N PRO A 27 -24.26 0.64 -2.09
CA PRO A 27 -23.38 -0.46 -2.52
C PRO A 27 -22.41 -0.12 -3.65
N GLY A 28 -22.70 0.96 -4.38
CA GLY A 28 -21.90 1.49 -5.49
C GLY A 28 -20.84 2.51 -5.07
N LEU A 29 -20.74 2.86 -3.79
CA LEU A 29 -19.87 3.94 -3.33
C LEU A 29 -18.39 3.53 -3.38
N ASP A 30 -17.68 3.99 -4.40
CA ASP A 30 -16.27 3.65 -4.63
C ASP A 30 -15.35 4.07 -3.49
N ASP A 31 -15.56 5.25 -2.93
CA ASP A 31 -14.85 5.69 -1.71
C ASP A 31 -15.07 4.70 -0.56
N GLY A 32 -16.30 4.20 -0.38
CA GLY A 32 -16.62 3.19 0.63
C GLY A 32 -15.86 1.88 0.41
N ARG A 33 -15.72 1.45 -0.85
CA ARG A 33 -14.94 0.26 -1.21
C ARG A 33 -13.47 0.44 -0.94
N LEU A 34 -12.89 1.56 -1.36
CA LEU A 34 -11.48 1.87 -1.17
C LEU A 34 -11.13 1.99 0.32
N GLN A 35 -11.95 2.70 1.11
CA GLN A 35 -11.74 2.81 2.55
C GLN A 35 -11.85 1.45 3.25
N LEU A 36 -12.78 0.59 2.84
CA LEU A 36 -12.86 -0.77 3.36
C LEU A 36 -11.62 -1.59 2.98
N ALA A 37 -11.14 -1.50 1.73
CA ALA A 37 -9.93 -2.18 1.30
C ALA A 37 -8.69 -1.75 2.12
N ILE A 38 -8.53 -0.45 2.38
CA ILE A 38 -7.46 0.10 3.21
C ILE A 38 -7.57 -0.39 4.66
N ALA A 39 -8.78 -0.37 5.25
CA ALA A 39 -8.98 -0.83 6.62
C ALA A 39 -8.61 -2.31 6.78
N LEU A 40 -9.02 -3.16 5.83
CA LEU A 40 -8.68 -4.59 5.82
C LEU A 40 -7.18 -4.82 5.64
N ALA A 41 -6.52 -4.06 4.77
CA ALA A 41 -5.07 -4.13 4.59
C ALA A 41 -4.33 -3.76 5.88
N LEU A 42 -4.71 -2.67 6.54
CA LEU A 42 -4.14 -2.24 7.82
C LEU A 42 -4.38 -3.27 8.93
N LYS A 43 -5.59 -3.84 9.01
CA LYS A 43 -5.94 -4.89 9.98
C LYS A 43 -5.12 -6.16 9.79
N SER A 44 -4.73 -6.46 8.55
CA SER A 44 -3.87 -7.61 8.22
C SER A 44 -2.38 -7.41 8.55
N ARG A 45 -1.93 -6.18 8.86
CA ARG A 45 -0.51 -5.89 9.11
C ARG A 45 0.07 -6.62 10.33
N PRO A 46 -0.57 -6.61 11.52
CA PRO A 46 -0.03 -7.29 12.71
C PRO A 46 -0.33 -8.80 12.74
N MET A 47 -1.07 -9.33 11.77
CA MET A 47 -1.48 -10.73 11.73
C MET A 47 -0.41 -11.61 11.08
N ASP A 48 -0.27 -12.85 11.56
CA ASP A 48 0.52 -13.85 10.86
C ASP A 48 -0.16 -14.29 9.54
N ALA A 49 0.62 -14.94 8.66
CA ALA A 49 0.15 -15.30 7.32
C ALA A 49 -1.08 -16.23 7.35
N MET A 50 -1.17 -17.15 8.32
CA MET A 50 -2.28 -18.09 8.42
C MET A 50 -3.57 -17.39 8.87
N ALA A 51 -3.46 -16.46 9.82
CA ALA A 51 -4.58 -15.65 10.29
C ALA A 51 -5.10 -14.73 9.17
N VAL A 52 -4.21 -14.07 8.41
CA VAL A 52 -4.60 -13.24 7.25
C VAL A 52 -5.33 -14.07 6.20
N TRP A 53 -4.80 -15.25 5.90
CA TRP A 53 -5.41 -16.19 4.96
C TRP A 53 -6.80 -16.59 5.41
N SER A 54 -6.95 -17.04 6.66
CA SER A 54 -8.23 -17.46 7.22
C SER A 54 -9.26 -16.33 7.26
N ALA A 55 -8.83 -15.09 7.43
CA ALA A 55 -9.71 -13.92 7.45
C ALA A 55 -10.14 -13.46 6.05
N GLY A 56 -9.44 -13.88 4.98
CA GLY A 56 -9.74 -13.50 3.60
C GLY A 56 -9.53 -12.02 3.28
N TYR A 57 -8.86 -11.27 4.16
CA TYR A 57 -8.71 -9.80 4.04
C TYR A 57 -7.96 -9.39 2.78
N GLY A 58 -6.94 -10.15 2.38
CA GLY A 58 -6.19 -9.90 1.16
C GLY A 58 -7.06 -9.99 -0.09
N GLU A 59 -7.85 -11.06 -0.22
CA GLU A 59 -8.72 -11.25 -1.39
C GLU A 59 -9.87 -10.25 -1.43
N LYS A 60 -10.51 -10.00 -0.28
CA LYS A 60 -11.60 -9.02 -0.15
C LYS A 60 -11.11 -7.61 -0.49
N GLY A 61 -9.94 -7.21 0.02
CA GLY A 61 -9.32 -5.92 -0.29
C GLY A 61 -9.03 -5.73 -1.77
N ARG A 62 -8.47 -6.75 -2.44
CA ARG A 62 -8.25 -6.72 -3.90
C ARG A 62 -9.55 -6.54 -4.65
N LYS A 63 -10.55 -7.38 -4.39
CA LYS A 63 -11.84 -7.34 -5.10
C LYS A 63 -12.50 -5.98 -4.98
N LEU A 64 -12.47 -5.37 -3.79
CA LEU A 64 -13.01 -4.02 -3.57
C LEU A 64 -12.30 -2.98 -4.45
N ALA A 65 -10.98 -2.99 -4.52
CA ALA A 65 -10.21 -2.07 -5.37
C ALA A 65 -10.43 -2.35 -6.88
N GLU A 66 -10.56 -3.61 -7.28
CA GLU A 66 -10.90 -3.98 -8.66
C GLU A 66 -12.31 -3.49 -9.06
N GLU A 67 -13.29 -3.54 -8.15
CA GLU A 67 -14.63 -2.98 -8.39
C GLU A 67 -14.58 -1.45 -8.56
N VAL A 68 -13.74 -0.75 -7.79
CA VAL A 68 -13.50 0.70 -8.01
C VAL A 68 -12.92 0.95 -9.40
N LEU A 69 -11.99 0.12 -9.88
CA LEU A 69 -11.44 0.30 -11.23
C LEU A 69 -12.41 -0.08 -12.36
N LYS A 70 -13.46 -0.87 -12.08
CA LYS A 70 -14.51 -1.14 -13.07
C LYS A 70 -15.41 0.08 -13.29
N SER A 71 -15.70 0.83 -12.23
CA SER A 71 -16.49 2.06 -12.31
C SER A 71 -15.66 3.28 -12.69
N ASP A 72 -14.46 3.41 -12.14
CA ASP A 72 -13.49 4.48 -12.39
C ASP A 72 -12.09 3.91 -12.72
N PRO A 73 -11.83 3.57 -13.99
CA PRO A 73 -10.53 3.03 -14.42
C PRO A 73 -9.34 3.97 -14.19
N ALA A 74 -9.61 5.26 -13.99
CA ALA A 74 -8.58 6.29 -13.75
C ALA A 74 -8.43 6.64 -12.26
N ASN A 75 -8.95 5.80 -11.36
CA ASN A 75 -8.81 6.01 -9.93
C ASN A 75 -7.36 5.72 -9.47
N ALA A 76 -6.56 6.78 -9.33
CA ALA A 76 -5.15 6.68 -8.96
C ALA A 76 -4.93 5.94 -7.62
N TYR A 77 -5.85 6.09 -6.66
CA TYR A 77 -5.74 5.42 -5.36
C TYR A 77 -6.00 3.91 -5.44
N ALA A 78 -7.00 3.47 -6.20
CA ALA A 78 -7.26 2.04 -6.40
C ALA A 78 -6.12 1.37 -7.20
N LEU A 79 -5.57 2.06 -8.20
CA LEU A 79 -4.37 1.62 -8.92
C LEU A 79 -3.17 1.50 -7.95
N GLY A 80 -2.90 2.54 -7.15
CA GLY A 80 -1.82 2.52 -6.15
C GLY A 80 -1.98 1.43 -5.10
N PHE A 81 -3.21 1.20 -4.63
CA PHE A 81 -3.53 0.12 -3.70
C PHE A 81 -3.21 -1.25 -4.31
N LEU A 82 -3.64 -1.51 -5.55
CA LEU A 82 -3.39 -2.77 -6.24
C LEU A 82 -1.90 -2.97 -6.55
N ALA A 83 -1.16 -1.89 -6.82
CA ALA A 83 0.29 -1.95 -6.97
C ALA A 83 0.97 -2.52 -5.70
N VAL A 84 0.65 -1.93 -4.55
CA VAL A 84 1.19 -2.37 -3.24
C VAL A 84 0.68 -3.77 -2.88
N TRP A 85 -0.59 -4.07 -3.14
CA TRP A 85 -1.18 -5.38 -2.85
C TRP A 85 -0.42 -6.53 -3.53
N ASN A 86 -0.05 -6.36 -4.80
CA ASN A 86 0.70 -7.38 -5.53
C ASN A 86 2.06 -7.67 -4.88
N ILE A 87 2.78 -6.63 -4.46
CA ILE A 87 4.09 -6.75 -3.79
C ILE A 87 3.96 -7.43 -2.42
N GLU A 88 2.97 -7.03 -1.63
CA GLU A 88 2.75 -7.56 -0.28
C GLU A 88 2.33 -9.04 -0.27
N VAL A 89 1.56 -9.47 -1.27
CA VAL A 89 1.22 -10.89 -1.44
C VAL A 89 2.47 -11.70 -1.77
N GLU A 90 3.33 -11.21 -2.67
CA GLU A 90 4.60 -11.89 -3.00
C GLU A 90 5.52 -11.96 -1.77
N LYS A 91 5.65 -10.87 -1.01
CA LYS A 91 6.43 -10.82 0.23
C LYS A 91 5.95 -11.85 1.26
N ARG A 92 4.64 -11.97 1.45
CA ARG A 92 4.06 -12.80 2.52
C ARG A 92 3.87 -14.26 2.12
N GLY A 93 3.50 -14.50 0.87
CA GLY A 93 3.12 -15.83 0.36
C GLY A 93 4.20 -16.50 -0.49
N GLY A 94 5.27 -15.79 -0.83
CA GLY A 94 6.25 -16.23 -1.83
C GLY A 94 5.58 -16.53 -3.19
N ASP A 95 6.31 -17.24 -4.05
CA ASP A 95 5.85 -17.56 -5.41
C ASP A 95 4.53 -18.36 -5.43
N MET A 96 4.37 -19.31 -4.50
CA MET A 96 3.16 -20.15 -4.44
C MET A 96 1.93 -19.34 -4.01
N GLY A 97 2.07 -18.49 -2.99
CA GLY A 97 1.00 -17.61 -2.55
C GLY A 97 0.64 -16.55 -3.59
N ALA A 98 1.65 -15.96 -4.25
CA ALA A 98 1.46 -15.04 -5.35
C ALA A 98 0.69 -15.69 -6.51
N TRP A 99 1.10 -16.89 -6.93
CA TRP A 99 0.40 -17.65 -7.96
C TRP A 99 -1.06 -17.93 -7.59
N MET A 100 -1.32 -18.44 -6.38
CA MET A 100 -2.67 -18.78 -5.91
C MET A 100 -3.59 -17.55 -5.86
N MET A 101 -3.05 -16.39 -5.48
CA MET A 101 -3.79 -15.13 -5.41
C MET A 101 -3.81 -14.38 -6.75
N GLY A 102 -3.04 -14.81 -7.74
CA GLY A 102 -2.86 -14.14 -9.03
C GLY A 102 -2.09 -12.81 -8.92
N ALA A 103 -1.22 -12.67 -7.93
CA ALA A 103 -0.34 -11.52 -7.74
C ALA A 103 0.96 -11.66 -8.55
N SER A 104 1.52 -10.54 -8.99
CA SER A 104 2.88 -10.50 -9.55
C SER A 104 3.49 -9.10 -9.49
N LEU A 105 4.82 -9.03 -9.44
CA LEU A 105 5.56 -7.77 -9.59
C LEU A 105 5.27 -7.03 -10.90
N ASP A 106 5.00 -7.73 -12.00
CA ASP A 106 4.69 -7.07 -13.27
C ASP A 106 3.34 -6.33 -13.19
N LYS A 107 2.31 -6.94 -12.59
CA LYS A 107 1.06 -6.24 -12.29
C LYS A 107 1.29 -5.07 -11.33
N ALA A 108 2.16 -5.23 -10.33
CA ALA A 108 2.48 -4.15 -9.42
C ALA A 108 3.01 -2.92 -10.16
N ARG A 109 3.93 -3.13 -11.11
CA ARG A 109 4.53 -2.08 -11.95
C ARG A 109 3.54 -1.44 -12.90
N ASP A 110 2.68 -2.24 -13.53
CA ASP A 110 1.67 -1.74 -14.44
C ASP A 110 0.69 -0.82 -13.69
N TYR A 111 0.20 -1.26 -12.54
CA TYR A 111 -0.68 -0.45 -11.69
C TYR A 111 0.01 0.81 -11.17
N TYR A 112 1.25 0.69 -10.69
CA TYR A 112 2.01 1.85 -10.21
C TYR A 112 2.26 2.86 -11.33
N THR A 113 2.63 2.40 -12.53
CA THR A 113 2.87 3.27 -13.68
C THR A 113 1.60 4.01 -14.08
N ALA A 114 0.46 3.30 -14.13
CA ALA A 114 -0.83 3.93 -14.41
C ALA A 114 -1.19 4.99 -13.34
N ALA A 115 -1.04 4.66 -12.05
CA ALA A 115 -1.30 5.59 -10.96
C ALA A 115 -0.37 6.83 -11.02
N ALA A 116 0.92 6.62 -11.25
CA ALA A 116 1.94 7.67 -11.30
C ALA A 116 1.78 8.59 -12.52
N ASN A 117 1.16 8.12 -13.60
CA ASN A 117 0.82 8.97 -14.74
C ASN A 117 -0.39 9.87 -14.45
N LEU A 118 -1.33 9.41 -13.61
CA LEU A 118 -2.53 10.15 -13.24
C LEU A 118 -2.27 11.13 -12.10
N ALA A 119 -1.44 10.73 -11.13
CA ALA A 119 -1.11 11.51 -9.94
C ALA A 119 0.42 11.54 -9.72
N PRO A 120 1.18 12.23 -10.59
CA PRO A 120 2.65 12.21 -10.58
C PRO A 120 3.29 12.88 -9.36
N ASP A 121 2.54 13.72 -8.65
CA ASP A 121 3.00 14.43 -7.45
C ASP A 121 2.40 13.82 -6.16
N ASP A 122 1.70 12.68 -6.25
CA ASP A 122 1.13 12.02 -5.08
C ASP A 122 2.24 11.35 -4.24
N ILE A 123 2.55 12.01 -3.13
CA ILE A 123 3.61 11.58 -2.20
C ILE A 123 3.29 10.19 -1.64
N GLY A 124 2.03 9.92 -1.30
CA GLY A 124 1.60 8.67 -0.67
C GLY A 124 1.77 7.48 -1.60
N LEU A 125 1.38 7.62 -2.87
CA LEU A 125 1.54 6.62 -3.91
C LEU A 125 3.02 6.19 -4.05
N HIS A 126 3.90 7.18 -4.24
CA HIS A 126 5.32 6.96 -4.43
C HIS A 126 5.99 6.37 -3.19
N TRP A 127 5.66 6.92 -2.01
CA TRP A 127 6.12 6.42 -0.71
C TRP A 127 5.73 4.95 -0.50
N GLN A 128 4.44 4.61 -0.63
CA GLN A 128 3.96 3.27 -0.31
C GLN A 128 4.44 2.21 -1.29
N TYR A 129 4.58 2.55 -2.58
CA TYR A 129 5.15 1.65 -3.58
C TYR A 129 6.62 1.33 -3.26
N ALA A 130 7.43 2.35 -3.00
CA ALA A 130 8.84 2.17 -2.66
C ALA A 130 9.02 1.39 -1.35
N ARG A 131 8.20 1.66 -0.34
CA ARG A 131 8.20 0.93 0.92
C ARG A 131 7.97 -0.56 0.67
N ALA A 132 6.93 -0.91 -0.09
CA ALA A 132 6.60 -2.30 -0.38
C ALA A 132 7.73 -3.02 -1.13
N LEU A 133 8.31 -2.40 -2.17
CA LEU A 133 9.46 -2.98 -2.89
C LEU A 133 10.68 -3.20 -2.00
N THR A 134 10.96 -2.22 -1.13
CA THR A 134 12.11 -2.29 -0.21
C THR A 134 11.90 -3.39 0.84
N ALA A 135 10.68 -3.54 1.32
CA ALA A 135 10.31 -4.59 2.27
C ALA A 135 10.33 -5.99 1.63
N LEU A 136 10.00 -6.11 0.33
CA LEU A 136 10.10 -7.36 -0.40
C LEU A 136 11.56 -7.83 -0.53
N ASP A 137 12.41 -7.00 -1.11
CA ASP A 137 13.85 -7.27 -1.26
C ASP A 137 14.60 -5.97 -1.62
N ALA A 138 15.23 -5.34 -0.62
CA ALA A 138 15.95 -4.08 -0.84
C ALA A 138 17.18 -4.23 -1.74
N LYS A 139 17.78 -5.43 -1.82
CA LYS A 139 18.95 -5.70 -2.66
C LYS A 139 18.55 -5.75 -4.12
N LYS A 140 17.47 -6.47 -4.43
CA LYS A 140 16.93 -6.66 -5.78
C LYS A 140 16.17 -5.43 -6.30
N HIS A 141 15.36 -4.79 -5.45
CA HIS A 141 14.44 -3.73 -5.87
C HIS A 141 14.84 -2.31 -5.42
N GLY A 142 15.97 -2.16 -4.72
CA GLY A 142 16.38 -0.87 -4.14
C GLY A 142 16.52 0.29 -5.14
N ASN A 143 16.95 0.03 -6.38
CA ASN A 143 17.04 1.09 -7.40
C ASN A 143 15.65 1.58 -7.83
N GLU A 144 14.71 0.65 -8.01
CA GLU A 144 13.33 0.95 -8.38
C GLU A 144 12.62 1.70 -7.23
N ALA A 145 12.83 1.25 -5.99
CA ALA A 145 12.36 1.95 -4.80
C ALA A 145 12.94 3.35 -4.67
N MET A 146 14.25 3.53 -4.90
CA MET A 146 14.90 4.85 -4.85
C MET A 146 14.30 5.85 -5.85
N ASN A 147 13.94 5.40 -7.05
CA ASN A 147 13.30 6.25 -8.05
C ASN A 147 11.93 6.74 -7.57
N ALA A 148 11.12 5.87 -6.98
CA ALA A 148 9.84 6.25 -6.38
C ALA A 148 10.03 7.17 -5.17
N LEU A 149 10.97 6.88 -4.26
CA LEU A 149 11.27 7.76 -3.11
C LEU A 149 11.74 9.15 -3.54
N SER A 150 12.52 9.24 -4.61
CA SER A 150 12.96 10.52 -5.16
C SER A 150 11.79 11.36 -5.66
N ARG A 151 10.75 10.74 -6.24
CA ARG A 151 9.52 11.42 -6.63
C ARG A 151 8.74 11.92 -5.41
N ALA A 152 8.55 11.08 -4.41
CA ALA A 152 7.90 11.47 -3.16
C ALA A 152 8.63 12.64 -2.45
N ALA A 153 9.96 12.62 -2.46
CA ALA A 153 10.77 13.68 -1.85
C ALA A 153 10.74 15.00 -2.63
N ALA A 154 10.54 14.96 -3.95
CA ALA A 154 10.51 16.16 -4.81
C ALA A 154 9.14 16.84 -4.89
N ALA A 155 8.05 16.12 -4.58
CA ALA A 155 6.69 16.66 -4.61
C ALA A 155 6.43 17.69 -3.50
N ASN A 156 5.45 18.57 -3.71
CA ASN A 156 5.07 19.59 -2.72
C ASN A 156 3.99 19.04 -1.78
N ALA A 157 4.31 18.88 -0.50
CA ALA A 157 3.34 18.44 0.51
C ALA A 157 2.33 19.56 0.84
N GLY A 158 1.07 19.35 0.47
CA GLY A 158 -0.06 20.24 0.70
C GLY A 158 -0.64 20.16 2.11
N ASP A 159 -0.50 19.02 2.79
CA ASP A 159 -1.02 18.83 4.15
C ASP A 159 -0.03 18.16 5.13
N TYR A 160 -0.49 17.94 6.37
CA TYR A 160 0.35 17.31 7.40
C TYR A 160 0.62 15.82 7.14
N LEU A 161 -0.34 15.09 6.58
CA LEU A 161 -0.19 13.67 6.28
C LEU A 161 0.88 13.46 5.20
N GLU A 162 0.80 14.25 4.14
CA GLU A 162 1.78 14.25 3.05
C GLU A 162 3.18 14.64 3.54
N ARG A 163 3.30 15.61 4.47
CA ARG A 163 4.60 15.93 5.09
C ARG A 163 5.18 14.74 5.85
N VAL A 164 4.34 13.99 6.58
CA VAL A 164 4.78 12.78 7.29
C VAL A 164 5.23 11.71 6.29
N MET A 165 4.47 11.48 5.21
CA MET A 165 4.84 10.52 4.17
C MET A 165 6.13 10.92 3.45
N GLN A 166 6.31 12.21 3.15
CA GLN A 166 7.53 12.74 2.55
C GLN A 166 8.75 12.55 3.45
N GLN A 167 8.60 12.80 4.76
CA GLN A 167 9.67 12.56 5.74
C GLN A 167 10.04 11.08 5.82
N ARG A 168 9.05 10.19 5.81
CA ARG A 168 9.30 8.73 5.77
C ARG A 168 10.00 8.31 4.48
N ALA A 169 9.62 8.90 3.35
CA ALA A 169 10.28 8.67 2.07
C ALA A 169 11.76 9.08 2.10
N ALA A 170 12.07 10.26 2.65
CA ALA A 170 13.44 10.70 2.83
C ALA A 170 14.23 9.76 3.76
N GLN A 171 13.64 9.36 4.89
CA GLN A 171 14.27 8.45 5.84
C GLN A 171 14.62 7.09 5.21
N LEU A 172 13.68 6.50 4.45
CA LEU A 172 13.91 5.23 3.77
C LEU A 172 14.94 5.36 2.65
N ALA A 173 14.95 6.49 1.93
CA ALA A 173 15.93 6.76 0.88
C ALA A 173 17.35 6.81 1.47
N ASP A 174 17.53 7.47 2.62
CA ASP A 174 18.84 7.53 3.26
C ASP A 174 19.29 6.16 3.78
N ALA A 175 18.37 5.35 4.31
CA ALA A 175 18.67 3.97 4.69
C ALA A 175 19.11 3.13 3.47
N LEU A 176 18.40 3.24 2.34
CA LEU A 176 18.71 2.50 1.10
C LEU A 176 20.08 2.86 0.50
N LYS A 177 20.50 4.12 0.60
CA LYS A 177 21.85 4.56 0.16
C LYS A 177 22.95 3.96 1.01
N GLY A 178 22.67 3.71 2.30
CA GLY A 178 23.60 3.13 3.25
C GLY A 178 23.53 1.61 3.27
N ASN A 179 22.74 1.07 4.21
CA ASN A 179 22.64 -0.36 4.46
C ASN A 179 21.27 -0.88 4.01
N LYS A 180 21.27 -1.67 2.93
CA LYS A 180 20.05 -2.25 2.35
C LYS A 180 19.31 -3.19 3.29
N ASP A 181 20.02 -3.94 4.14
CA ASP A 181 19.37 -4.84 5.11
C ASP A 181 18.67 -4.05 6.22
N ALA A 182 19.28 -2.95 6.67
CA ALA A 182 18.65 -2.01 7.59
C ALA A 182 17.46 -1.28 6.94
N ALA A 183 17.57 -0.93 5.66
CA ALA A 183 16.48 -0.31 4.91
C ALA A 183 15.28 -1.26 4.74
N GLN A 184 15.54 -2.54 4.49
CA GLN A 184 14.49 -3.56 4.41
C GLN A 184 13.76 -3.70 5.75
N THR A 185 14.50 -3.80 6.85
CA THR A 185 13.90 -3.84 8.20
C THR A 185 13.06 -2.60 8.48
N LEU A 186 13.60 -1.41 8.18
CA LEU A 186 12.88 -0.15 8.33
C LEU A 186 11.60 -0.11 7.51
N ALA A 187 11.63 -0.60 6.26
CA ALA A 187 10.45 -0.63 5.39
C ALA A 187 9.33 -1.54 5.91
N GLU A 188 9.65 -2.58 6.68
CA GLU A 188 8.68 -3.46 7.32
C GLU A 188 8.03 -2.81 8.55
N GLU A 189 8.75 -1.92 9.24
CA GLU A 189 8.29 -1.22 10.43
C GLU A 189 7.48 0.05 10.11
N LEU A 190 7.83 0.75 9.02
CA LEU A 190 7.18 1.99 8.62
C LEU A 190 5.76 1.74 8.06
N LEU A 191 4.84 2.66 8.36
CA LEU A 191 3.44 2.62 7.89
C LEU A 191 3.18 3.34 6.57
#